data_AF-A0A8S3QHG0-F1
#
_entry.id   AF-A0A8S3QHG0-F1
#
_cell.length_a   1.000
_cell.length_b   1.000
_cell.length_c   1.000
_cell.angle_alpha   90.00
_cell.angle_beta   90.00
_cell.angle_gamma   90.00
#
_symmetry.space_group_name_H-M   'P 1'
#
loop_
_entity.id
_entity.type
_entity.pdbx_description
1 polymer ?
#
loop_
_entity_poly.entity_id
_entity_poly.type
_entity_poly.pdbx_seq_one_letter_code
_entity_poly.pdbx_strand_id
1 'polypeptide(L)'
;MPNLTTLLVQNNLLGFVLPSDISGKILAPLTKLEVLDLSDNRITSLPSVFFNAQIQLRTLNLSGNLLETATFEIKYMTKLSHLDISNNRLFVLDTFFTKQLDHLSETVPDLTVELSGNPIKCSCESIEFIEWLSITKVRVQSLLHQDCRSLQMHLNSSKVIYEYLKKKCSSYTTTIVAVGSWVAIFAFVIIAGIIYRYRWKLRYAYYIVKGKHHGQIKPLRTDDDFQYDAFVSYADEDETFVHRKFLKYLEDDRNIRCCVHKRDFLAGNDIATNITSAIHNSRKTVVILSQHFLQSDWCLFEFNMAKMESIYSRSKENIILLVFLEQIASKDLPLNILELIQSKSYIEYPNDEYGDVVFWDKLKETLSV
;
A
#
# COMPACT_ATOMS: atom_id res chain seq x y z
N MET A 1 -66.61 9.36 20.00
CA MET A 1 -66.78 8.08 20.74
C MET A 1 -65.57 7.87 21.66
N PRO A 2 -65.48 8.56 22.81
CA PRO A 2 -64.24 8.57 23.63
C PRO A 2 -63.97 7.26 24.41
N ASN A 3 -64.90 6.31 24.39
CA ASN A 3 -64.80 5.03 25.12
C ASN A 3 -64.72 3.82 24.19
N LEU A 4 -64.48 4.02 22.89
CA LEU A 4 -64.38 2.91 21.95
C LEU A 4 -63.09 2.11 22.22
N THR A 5 -63.24 0.83 22.54
CA THR A 5 -62.13 -0.10 22.80
C THR A 5 -61.85 -1.04 21.63
N THR A 6 -62.86 -1.32 20.81
CA THR A 6 -62.75 -2.24 19.67
C THR A 6 -63.30 -1.57 18.44
N LEU A 7 -62.50 -1.51 17.37
CA LEU A 7 -62.89 -1.00 16.07
C LEU A 7 -62.55 -2.05 15.01
N LEU A 8 -63.59 -2.62 14.41
CA LEU A 8 -63.48 -3.63 13.36
C LEU A 8 -64.04 -3.02 12.07
N VAL A 9 -63.16 -2.73 11.11
CA VAL A 9 -63.52 -2.14 9.81
C VAL A 9 -62.86 -2.88 8.65
N GLN A 10 -62.65 -4.18 8.83
CA GLN A 10 -62.11 -5.08 7.82
C GLN A 10 -63.00 -5.17 6.58
N ASN A 11 -62.43 -5.61 5.44
CA ASN A 11 -63.15 -5.82 4.18
C ASN A 11 -63.86 -4.56 3.64
N ASN A 12 -63.18 -3.42 3.70
CA ASN A 12 -63.65 -2.16 3.13
C ASN A 12 -62.66 -1.62 2.09
N LEU A 13 -62.86 -0.38 1.64
CA LEU A 13 -62.00 0.30 0.64
C LEU A 13 -61.25 1.48 1.27
N LEU A 14 -60.76 1.31 2.50
CA LEU A 14 -60.10 2.39 3.25
C LEU A 14 -58.70 2.74 2.71
N GLY A 15 -58.13 1.91 1.83
CA GLY A 15 -56.80 2.09 1.26
C GLY A 15 -56.58 3.38 0.47
N PHE A 16 -57.63 4.09 0.05
CA PHE A 16 -57.50 5.43 -0.56
C PHE A 16 -57.50 6.56 0.48
N VAL A 17 -58.15 6.36 1.61
CA VAL A 17 -58.40 7.40 2.61
C VAL A 17 -57.30 7.42 3.67
N LEU A 18 -56.93 6.26 4.22
CA LEU A 18 -55.96 6.18 5.31
C LEU A 18 -54.56 6.70 4.96
N PRO A 19 -54.00 6.43 3.75
CA PRO A 19 -52.72 7.02 3.37
C PRO A 19 -52.74 8.55 3.28
N SER A 20 -53.90 9.15 3.03
CA SER A 20 -54.06 10.61 2.91
C SER A 20 -54.10 11.34 4.26
N ASP A 21 -54.25 10.62 5.38
CA ASP A 21 -54.24 11.19 6.72
C ASP A 21 -52.82 11.43 7.25
N ILE A 22 -52.09 12.29 6.55
CA ILE A 22 -50.69 12.63 6.85
C ILE A 22 -50.53 13.18 8.28
N SER A 23 -51.60 13.75 8.85
CA SER A 23 -51.63 14.30 10.21
C SER A 23 -52.10 13.33 11.30
N GLY A 24 -52.48 12.09 10.97
CA GLY A 24 -52.95 11.08 11.93
C GLY A 24 -54.24 11.46 12.67
N LYS A 25 -55.11 12.27 12.05
CA LYS A 25 -56.34 12.79 12.70
C LYS A 25 -57.48 11.78 12.76
N ILE A 26 -57.54 10.81 11.84
CA ILE A 26 -58.65 9.86 11.74
C ILE A 26 -58.78 9.05 13.03
N LEU A 27 -57.66 8.53 13.55
CA LEU A 27 -57.65 7.72 14.76
C LEU A 27 -57.31 8.52 16.03
N ALA A 28 -56.82 9.75 15.94
CA ALA A 28 -56.40 10.56 17.10
C ALA A 28 -57.43 10.61 18.27
N PRO A 29 -58.75 10.71 18.04
CA PRO A 29 -59.73 10.74 19.13
C PRO A 29 -59.94 9.41 19.85
N LEU A 30 -59.49 8.29 19.27
CA LEU A 30 -59.72 6.92 19.75
C LEU A 30 -58.57 6.45 20.67
N THR A 31 -58.36 7.16 21.78
CA THR A 31 -57.22 6.94 22.69
C THR A 31 -57.35 5.70 23.58
N LYS A 32 -58.56 5.17 23.73
CA LYS A 32 -58.86 3.96 24.52
C LYS A 32 -58.94 2.67 23.67
N LEU A 33 -58.55 2.75 22.40
CA LEU A 33 -58.65 1.63 21.49
C LEU A 33 -57.65 0.53 21.88
N GLU A 34 -58.16 -0.68 22.09
CA GLU A 34 -57.39 -1.88 22.43
C GLU A 34 -57.29 -2.84 21.24
N VAL A 35 -58.33 -2.91 20.40
CA VAL A 35 -58.38 -3.80 19.22
C VAL A 35 -58.74 -2.98 17.99
N LEU A 36 -57.88 -3.05 16.97
CA LEU A 36 -58.09 -2.42 15.68
C LEU A 36 -57.90 -3.45 14.56
N ASP A 37 -58.97 -3.68 13.81
CA ASP A 37 -58.94 -4.51 12.61
C ASP A 37 -59.15 -3.66 11.35
N LEU A 38 -58.08 -3.54 10.57
CA LEU A 38 -57.98 -2.87 9.29
C LEU A 38 -57.67 -3.88 8.16
N SER A 39 -57.88 -5.17 8.38
CA SER A 39 -57.59 -6.21 7.37
C SER A 39 -58.42 -6.03 6.09
N ASP A 40 -57.88 -6.51 4.97
CA ASP A 40 -58.58 -6.53 3.67
C ASP A 40 -59.13 -5.16 3.23
N ASN A 41 -58.34 -4.10 3.41
CA ASN A 41 -58.72 -2.71 3.09
C ASN A 41 -57.99 -2.11 1.88
N ARG A 42 -57.14 -2.90 1.20
CA ARG A 42 -56.28 -2.46 0.10
C ARG A 42 -55.34 -1.30 0.47
N ILE A 43 -54.92 -1.22 1.72
CA ILE A 43 -54.02 -0.19 2.23
C ILE A 43 -52.63 -0.38 1.62
N THR A 44 -52.11 0.63 0.92
CA THR A 44 -50.77 0.60 0.30
C THR A 44 -49.68 1.13 1.22
N SER A 45 -50.02 2.08 2.09
CA SER A 45 -49.11 2.69 3.06
C SER A 45 -49.90 3.33 4.21
N LEU A 46 -49.23 3.54 5.33
CA LEU A 46 -49.77 4.31 6.45
C LEU A 46 -48.74 5.38 6.85
N PRO A 47 -49.15 6.63 7.11
CA PRO A 47 -48.26 7.69 7.58
C PRO A 47 -47.56 7.29 8.89
N SER A 48 -46.35 7.80 9.11
CA SER A 48 -45.55 7.50 10.32
C SER A 48 -46.32 7.79 11.61
N VAL A 49 -47.07 8.88 11.63
CA VAL A 49 -47.80 9.36 12.82
C VAL A 49 -49.18 8.73 13.02
N PHE A 50 -49.61 7.85 12.10
CA PHE A 50 -51.00 7.40 12.01
C PHE A 50 -51.53 6.74 13.30
N PHE A 51 -50.66 6.10 14.07
CA PHE A 51 -51.02 5.42 15.30
C PHE A 51 -50.50 6.08 16.59
N ASN A 52 -49.99 7.32 16.54
CA ASN A 52 -49.32 7.94 17.69
C ASN A 52 -50.22 8.10 18.93
N ALA A 53 -51.54 8.16 18.74
CA ALA A 53 -52.52 8.30 19.83
C ALA A 53 -52.98 6.95 20.42
N GLN A 54 -52.68 5.82 19.77
CA GLN A 54 -53.20 4.48 20.09
C GLN A 54 -52.33 3.76 21.14
N ILE A 55 -52.09 4.41 22.29
CA ILE A 55 -51.20 3.89 23.35
C ILE A 55 -51.76 2.62 24.00
N GLN A 56 -53.09 2.45 24.01
CA GLN A 56 -53.78 1.31 24.64
C GLN A 56 -53.89 0.07 23.73
N LEU A 57 -53.40 0.15 22.48
CA LEU A 57 -53.62 -0.90 21.50
C LEU A 57 -52.89 -2.19 21.89
N ARG A 58 -53.61 -3.31 21.83
CA ARG A 58 -53.15 -4.67 22.15
C ARG A 58 -53.09 -5.53 20.90
N THR A 59 -54.05 -5.34 20.00
CA THR A 59 -54.18 -6.09 18.76
C THR A 59 -54.34 -5.13 17.59
N LEU A 60 -53.41 -5.21 16.64
CA LEU A 60 -53.47 -4.51 15.37
C LEU A 60 -53.45 -5.53 14.23
N ASN A 61 -54.55 -5.60 13.49
CA ASN A 61 -54.66 -6.44 12.30
C ASN A 61 -54.62 -5.56 11.04
N LEU A 62 -53.57 -5.74 10.24
CA LEU A 62 -53.32 -5.11 8.94
C LEU A 62 -53.17 -6.17 7.84
N SER A 63 -53.59 -7.41 8.07
CA SER A 63 -53.48 -8.51 7.11
C SER A 63 -54.29 -8.26 5.83
N GLY A 64 -53.89 -8.91 4.72
CA GLY A 64 -54.66 -8.83 3.47
C GLY A 64 -54.66 -7.45 2.80
N ASN A 65 -53.66 -6.62 3.12
CA ASN A 65 -53.48 -5.30 2.53
C ASN A 65 -52.39 -5.32 1.44
N LEU A 66 -51.95 -4.14 0.98
CA LEU A 66 -50.99 -3.98 -0.11
C LEU A 66 -49.72 -3.26 0.36
N LEU A 67 -49.37 -3.41 1.64
CA LEU A 67 -48.21 -2.73 2.24
C LEU A 67 -46.91 -3.26 1.62
N GLU A 68 -46.12 -2.37 1.00
CA GLU A 68 -44.77 -2.67 0.50
C GLU A 68 -43.69 -2.40 1.55
N THR A 69 -43.96 -1.46 2.46
CA THR A 69 -43.08 -1.03 3.56
C THR A 69 -43.89 -0.74 4.82
N ALA A 70 -43.34 -1.03 5.99
CA ALA A 70 -43.95 -0.71 7.28
C ALA A 70 -43.48 0.68 7.80
N THR A 71 -43.97 1.75 7.19
CA THR A 71 -43.55 3.14 7.49
C THR A 71 -44.20 3.76 8.74
N PHE A 72 -45.23 3.12 9.28
CA PHE A 72 -45.96 3.60 10.45
C PHE A 72 -45.19 3.35 11.74
N GLU A 73 -45.33 4.23 12.72
CA GLU A 73 -44.72 4.06 14.03
C GLU A 73 -45.62 3.24 14.96
N ILE A 74 -45.00 2.27 15.64
CA ILE A 74 -45.64 1.45 16.68
C ILE A 74 -45.00 1.68 18.06
N LYS A 75 -43.91 2.47 18.14
CA LYS A 75 -43.15 2.69 19.38
C LYS A 75 -43.98 3.16 20.58
N TYR A 76 -45.13 3.81 20.34
CA TYR A 76 -46.03 4.30 21.40
C TYR A 76 -47.03 3.25 21.89
N MET A 77 -47.21 2.14 21.18
CA MET A 77 -48.16 1.07 21.52
C MET A 77 -47.58 0.11 22.57
N THR A 78 -47.29 0.60 23.77
CA THR A 78 -46.59 -0.16 24.84
C THR A 78 -47.36 -1.36 25.40
N LYS A 79 -48.59 -1.60 24.93
CA LYS A 79 -49.43 -2.76 25.28
C LYS A 79 -49.65 -3.73 24.12
N LEU A 80 -49.01 -3.49 22.98
CA LEU A 80 -49.21 -4.28 21.76
C LEU A 80 -48.68 -5.69 21.97
N SER A 81 -49.57 -6.68 21.93
CA SER A 81 -49.23 -8.10 22.06
C SER A 81 -49.35 -8.85 20.74
N HIS A 82 -50.14 -8.36 19.80
CA HIS A 82 -50.37 -9.01 18.52
C HIS A 82 -50.39 -7.99 17.37
N LEU A 83 -49.48 -8.18 16.42
CA LEU A 83 -49.41 -7.43 15.18
C LEU A 83 -49.51 -8.41 14.01
N ASP A 84 -50.58 -8.31 13.24
CA ASP A 84 -50.75 -9.08 12.02
C ASP A 84 -50.53 -8.19 10.79
N ILE A 85 -49.47 -8.48 10.04
CA ILE A 85 -49.12 -7.85 8.77
C ILE A 85 -48.95 -8.91 7.67
N SER A 86 -49.59 -10.07 7.84
CA SER A 86 -49.59 -11.14 6.84
C SER A 86 -50.29 -10.74 5.54
N ASN A 87 -50.03 -11.49 4.48
CA ASN A 87 -50.68 -11.34 3.17
C ASN A 87 -50.62 -9.89 2.66
N ASN A 88 -49.44 -9.27 2.81
CA ASN A 88 -49.08 -7.96 2.26
C ASN A 88 -48.01 -8.13 1.17
N ARG A 89 -47.33 -7.05 0.79
CA ARG A 89 -46.27 -7.03 -0.24
C ARG A 89 -44.90 -6.70 0.33
N LEU A 90 -44.67 -7.02 1.61
CA LEU A 90 -43.44 -6.68 2.31
C LEU A 90 -42.28 -7.58 1.80
N PHE A 91 -41.25 -6.95 1.24
CA PHE A 91 -40.00 -7.65 0.87
C PHE A 91 -39.05 -7.81 2.05
N VAL A 92 -39.05 -6.83 2.95
CA VAL A 92 -38.16 -6.72 4.11
C VAL A 92 -38.82 -5.83 5.16
N LEU A 93 -38.58 -6.08 6.45
CA LEU A 93 -38.78 -5.06 7.48
C LEU A 93 -37.48 -4.31 7.64
N ASP A 94 -37.50 -3.01 7.40
CA ASP A 94 -36.32 -2.16 7.52
C ASP A 94 -35.82 -2.08 8.97
N THR A 95 -34.62 -1.50 9.13
CA THR A 95 -34.02 -1.31 10.45
C THR A 95 -34.80 -0.35 11.34
N PHE A 96 -35.62 0.52 10.75
CA PHE A 96 -36.47 1.45 11.48
C PHE A 96 -37.62 0.72 12.19
N PHE A 97 -38.31 -0.18 11.49
CA PHE A 97 -39.43 -0.93 12.03
C PHE A 97 -38.99 -2.05 12.98
N THR A 98 -37.92 -2.79 12.62
CA THR A 98 -37.37 -3.87 13.46
C THR A 98 -36.89 -3.37 14.83
N LYS A 99 -36.26 -2.18 14.90
CA LYS A 99 -35.88 -1.54 16.18
C LYS A 99 -37.08 -1.19 17.05
N GLN A 100 -38.19 -0.78 16.46
CA GLN A 100 -39.41 -0.50 17.23
C GLN A 100 -40.01 -1.79 17.80
N LEU A 101 -39.99 -2.88 17.04
CA LEU A 101 -40.42 -4.20 17.51
C LEU A 101 -39.55 -4.69 18.68
N ASP A 102 -38.23 -4.55 18.58
CA ASP A 102 -37.32 -4.93 19.66
C ASP A 102 -37.58 -4.09 20.93
N HIS A 103 -37.75 -2.78 20.79
CA HIS A 103 -38.07 -1.91 21.93
C HIS A 103 -39.41 -2.28 22.59
N LEU A 104 -40.44 -2.56 21.79
CA LEU A 104 -41.72 -3.02 22.32
C LEU A 104 -41.58 -4.38 23.01
N SER A 105 -40.77 -5.29 22.48
CA SER A 105 -40.51 -6.61 23.07
C SER A 105 -39.87 -6.55 24.46
N GLU A 106 -39.17 -5.46 24.81
CA GLU A 106 -38.67 -5.23 26.17
C GLU A 106 -39.81 -5.01 27.16
N THR A 107 -40.87 -4.33 26.72
CA THR A 107 -42.06 -4.03 27.53
C THR A 107 -43.15 -5.10 27.46
N VAL A 108 -43.25 -5.81 26.32
CA VAL A 108 -44.25 -6.84 26.05
C VAL A 108 -43.54 -8.12 25.57
N PRO A 109 -43.16 -9.04 26.48
CA PRO A 109 -42.34 -10.20 26.13
C PRO A 109 -43.07 -11.25 25.25
N ASP A 110 -44.41 -11.20 25.20
CA ASP A 110 -45.23 -12.10 24.37
C ASP A 110 -45.68 -11.46 23.04
N LEU A 111 -45.02 -10.37 22.60
CA LEU A 111 -45.31 -9.75 21.31
C LEU A 111 -45.16 -10.76 20.17
N THR A 112 -46.27 -11.02 19.49
CA THR A 112 -46.35 -11.86 18.29
C THR A 112 -46.52 -10.99 17.06
N VAL A 113 -45.71 -11.28 16.04
CA VAL A 113 -45.77 -10.62 14.73
C VAL A 113 -46.01 -11.68 13.67
N GLU A 114 -47.10 -11.55 12.94
CA GLU A 114 -47.48 -12.46 11.86
C GLU A 114 -47.12 -11.84 10.50
N LEU A 115 -46.28 -12.54 9.75
CA LEU A 115 -45.66 -12.07 8.50
C LEU A 115 -45.89 -13.02 7.31
N SER A 116 -46.61 -14.13 7.51
CA SER A 116 -46.89 -15.11 6.46
C SER A 116 -47.55 -14.47 5.23
N GLY A 117 -47.36 -15.07 4.06
CA GLY A 117 -47.96 -14.56 2.82
C GLY A 117 -47.32 -13.29 2.25
N ASN A 118 -46.22 -12.79 2.82
CA ASN A 118 -45.41 -11.71 2.25
C ASN A 118 -44.29 -12.24 1.32
N PRO A 119 -43.93 -11.52 0.24
CA PRO A 119 -42.87 -11.90 -0.71
C PRO A 119 -41.45 -11.64 -0.17
N ILE A 120 -41.12 -12.14 1.02
CA ILE A 120 -39.81 -11.96 1.65
C ILE A 120 -38.75 -12.73 0.84
N LYS A 121 -37.82 -12.01 0.21
CA LYS A 121 -36.73 -12.59 -0.58
C LYS A 121 -35.50 -12.87 0.30
N CYS A 122 -34.79 -13.96 0.04
CA CYS A 122 -33.52 -14.29 0.71
C CYS A 122 -32.34 -13.92 -0.20
N SER A 123 -31.88 -12.68 -0.11
CA SER A 123 -30.83 -12.11 -0.97
C SER A 123 -29.87 -11.22 -0.16
N CYS A 124 -28.89 -10.61 -0.83
CA CYS A 124 -27.98 -9.67 -0.17
C CYS A 124 -28.67 -8.37 0.28
N GLU A 125 -29.83 -8.02 -0.30
CA GLU A 125 -30.60 -6.82 0.05
C GLU A 125 -31.36 -7.00 1.38
N SER A 126 -31.74 -8.22 1.71
CA SER A 126 -32.53 -8.54 2.91
C SER A 126 -31.67 -9.06 4.07
N ILE A 127 -30.35 -9.07 3.93
CA ILE A 127 -29.43 -9.69 4.89
C ILE A 127 -29.58 -9.15 6.32
N GLU A 128 -29.80 -7.83 6.47
CA GLU A 128 -30.00 -7.19 7.77
C GLU A 128 -31.28 -7.67 8.46
N PHE A 129 -32.36 -7.85 7.71
CA PHE A 129 -33.61 -8.37 8.25
C PHE A 129 -33.50 -9.86 8.61
N ILE A 130 -32.79 -10.66 7.80
CA ILE A 130 -32.52 -12.07 8.11
C ILE A 130 -31.60 -12.18 9.35
N GLU A 131 -30.63 -11.29 9.50
CA GLU A 131 -29.82 -11.18 10.71
C GLU A 131 -30.69 -10.87 11.93
N TRP A 132 -31.57 -9.88 11.84
CA TRP A 132 -32.52 -9.54 12.90
C TRP A 132 -33.41 -10.73 13.28
N LEU A 133 -33.99 -11.44 12.30
CA LEU A 133 -34.76 -12.67 12.52
C LEU A 133 -33.96 -13.79 13.20
N SER A 134 -32.62 -13.75 13.15
CA SER A 134 -31.76 -14.74 13.80
C SER A 134 -31.46 -14.44 15.26
N ILE A 135 -31.67 -13.19 15.70
CA ILE A 135 -31.29 -12.73 17.05
C ILE A 135 -32.45 -12.15 17.86
N THR A 136 -33.54 -11.73 17.22
CA THR A 136 -34.67 -11.09 17.90
C THR A 136 -35.35 -12.04 18.88
N LYS A 137 -35.89 -11.46 19.96
CA LYS A 137 -36.73 -12.16 20.94
C LYS A 137 -38.22 -12.13 20.57
N VAL A 138 -38.59 -11.30 19.59
CA VAL A 138 -39.96 -11.16 19.10
C VAL A 138 -40.42 -12.49 18.50
N ARG A 139 -41.63 -12.95 18.84
CA ARG A 139 -42.20 -14.17 18.27
C ARG A 139 -42.73 -13.88 16.88
N VAL A 140 -41.86 -14.04 15.89
CA VAL A 140 -42.21 -13.87 14.48
C VAL A 140 -42.76 -15.18 13.92
N GLN A 141 -44.04 -15.16 13.54
CA GLN A 141 -44.66 -16.23 12.77
C GLN A 141 -44.45 -15.92 11.29
N SER A 142 -43.48 -16.59 10.68
CA SER A 142 -43.14 -16.43 9.27
C SER A 142 -42.90 -17.80 8.64
N LEU A 143 -43.78 -18.20 7.73
CA LEU A 143 -43.55 -19.28 6.78
C LEU A 143 -42.85 -18.66 5.56
N LEU A 144 -41.52 -18.53 5.64
CA LEU A 144 -40.69 -18.03 4.54
C LEU A 144 -41.14 -18.63 3.19
N HIS A 145 -41.33 -17.75 2.20
CA HIS A 145 -41.87 -18.08 0.89
C HIS A 145 -41.02 -19.12 0.13
N GLN A 146 -41.57 -19.68 -0.97
CA GLN A 146 -40.95 -20.72 -1.81
C GLN A 146 -39.48 -20.45 -2.20
N ASP A 147 -39.06 -19.19 -2.31
CA ASP A 147 -37.67 -18.82 -2.64
C ASP A 147 -36.66 -19.11 -1.53
N CYS A 148 -37.05 -19.02 -0.26
CA CYS A 148 -36.19 -19.44 0.85
C CYS A 148 -36.31 -20.96 1.13
N ARG A 149 -37.33 -21.61 0.54
CA ARG A 149 -37.61 -23.05 0.71
C ARG A 149 -36.57 -23.95 0.04
N SER A 150 -35.85 -23.48 -0.98
CA SER A 150 -34.72 -24.24 -1.55
C SER A 150 -33.56 -24.41 -0.57
N LEU A 151 -33.42 -23.51 0.41
CA LEU A 151 -32.49 -23.64 1.55
C LEU A 151 -33.06 -24.48 2.71
N GLN A 152 -34.37 -24.73 2.71
CA GLN A 152 -35.11 -25.31 3.83
C GLN A 152 -35.09 -26.84 3.85
N MET A 153 -34.55 -27.50 2.80
CA MET A 153 -34.32 -28.96 2.84
C MET A 153 -33.24 -29.40 3.84
N HIS A 154 -32.47 -28.47 4.43
CA HIS A 154 -31.44 -28.82 5.42
C HIS A 154 -31.41 -27.97 6.70
N LEU A 155 -32.09 -26.83 6.77
CA LEU A 155 -31.77 -25.81 7.78
C LEU A 155 -33.02 -25.19 8.39
N ASN A 156 -33.40 -25.65 9.58
CA ASN A 156 -34.57 -25.19 10.34
C ASN A 156 -34.34 -23.87 11.12
N SER A 157 -33.27 -23.12 10.86
CA SER A 157 -32.94 -21.93 11.66
C SER A 157 -32.56 -20.73 10.79
N SER A 158 -33.15 -19.57 11.11
CA SER A 158 -32.81 -18.25 10.55
C SER A 158 -31.33 -17.92 10.65
N LYS A 159 -30.65 -18.42 11.70
CA LYS A 159 -29.21 -18.27 11.89
C LYS A 159 -28.38 -18.91 10.77
N VAL A 160 -28.77 -20.09 10.28
CA VAL A 160 -27.98 -20.76 9.24
C VAL A 160 -28.22 -20.13 7.87
N ILE A 161 -29.43 -19.61 7.63
CA ILE A 161 -29.72 -18.81 6.43
C ILE A 161 -28.86 -17.54 6.42
N TYR A 162 -28.77 -16.84 7.56
CA TYR A 162 -27.88 -15.69 7.71
C TYR A 162 -26.41 -16.05 7.45
N GLU A 163 -25.87 -17.10 8.07
CA GLU A 163 -24.47 -17.51 7.87
C GLU A 163 -24.16 -17.85 6.41
N TYR A 164 -25.09 -18.52 5.72
CA TYR A 164 -24.98 -18.80 4.29
C TYR A 164 -24.98 -17.51 3.45
N LEU A 165 -25.96 -16.63 3.67
CA LEU A 165 -26.06 -15.36 2.94
C LEU A 165 -24.85 -14.46 3.19
N LYS A 166 -24.36 -14.39 4.43
CA LYS A 166 -23.15 -13.66 4.80
C LYS A 166 -21.94 -14.14 4.03
N LYS A 167 -21.79 -15.45 3.84
CA LYS A 167 -20.71 -16.02 3.04
C LYS A 167 -20.88 -15.71 1.55
N LYS A 168 -22.11 -15.83 1.02
CA LYS A 168 -22.42 -15.60 -0.40
C LYS A 168 -22.29 -14.12 -0.81
N CYS A 169 -22.65 -13.20 0.08
CA CYS A 169 -22.68 -11.75 -0.16
C CYS A 169 -21.38 -11.05 0.25
N SER A 170 -20.39 -11.76 0.79
CA SER A 170 -19.10 -11.18 1.18
C SER A 170 -18.33 -10.68 -0.06
N SER A 171 -18.02 -9.39 -0.10
CA SER A 171 -17.26 -8.78 -1.19
C SER A 171 -15.76 -9.02 -1.01
N TYR A 172 -15.13 -9.67 -2.00
CA TYR A 172 -13.69 -9.90 -2.05
C TYR A 172 -12.89 -8.63 -2.43
N THR A 173 -13.54 -7.49 -2.63
CA THR A 173 -12.85 -6.24 -3.03
C THR A 173 -11.80 -5.80 -2.01
N THR A 174 -12.10 -5.86 -0.72
CA THR A 174 -11.17 -5.46 0.35
C THR A 174 -9.99 -6.41 0.47
N THR A 175 -10.23 -7.72 0.32
CA THR A 175 -9.17 -8.73 0.36
C THR A 175 -8.24 -8.63 -0.85
N ILE A 176 -8.79 -8.41 -2.05
CA ILE A 176 -8.01 -8.20 -3.28
C ILE A 176 -7.10 -6.97 -3.16
N VAL A 177 -7.63 -5.83 -2.68
CA VAL A 177 -6.85 -4.60 -2.50
C VAL A 177 -5.73 -4.78 -1.47
N ALA A 178 -6.02 -5.47 -0.35
CA ALA A 178 -5.03 -5.74 0.68
C ALA A 178 -3.88 -6.62 0.15
N VAL A 179 -4.21 -7.70 -0.57
CA VAL A 179 -3.21 -8.59 -1.17
C VAL A 179 -2.38 -7.86 -2.24
N GLY A 180 -3.04 -7.08 -3.10
CA GLY A 180 -2.35 -6.27 -4.11
C GLY A 180 -1.35 -5.27 -3.52
N SER A 181 -1.70 -4.64 -2.40
CA SER A 181 -0.82 -3.70 -1.70
C SER A 181 0.43 -4.38 -1.14
N TRP A 182 0.28 -5.57 -0.54
CA TRP A 182 1.41 -6.35 -0.04
C TRP A 182 2.40 -6.77 -1.13
N VAL A 183 1.87 -7.21 -2.28
CA VAL A 183 2.71 -7.59 -3.43
C VAL A 183 3.51 -6.39 -3.95
N ALA A 184 2.88 -5.21 -4.03
CA ALA A 184 3.53 -3.99 -4.50
C ALA A 184 4.68 -3.55 -3.56
N ILE A 185 4.45 -3.58 -2.25
CA ILE A 185 5.47 -3.23 -1.24
C ILE A 185 6.66 -4.20 -1.33
N PHE A 186 6.38 -5.50 -1.43
CA PHE A 186 7.43 -6.51 -1.53
C PHE A 186 8.27 -6.34 -2.80
N ALA A 187 7.63 -6.09 -3.94
CA ALA A 187 8.33 -5.80 -5.19
C ALA A 187 9.21 -4.54 -5.08
N PHE A 188 8.72 -3.48 -4.44
CA PHE A 188 9.50 -2.26 -4.21
C PHE A 188 10.77 -2.51 -3.37
N VAL A 189 10.67 -3.27 -2.28
CA VAL A 189 11.82 -3.61 -1.44
C VAL A 189 12.87 -4.41 -2.21
N ILE A 190 12.44 -5.38 -3.03
CA ILE A 190 13.35 -6.15 -3.89
C ILE A 190 14.06 -5.23 -4.90
N ILE A 191 13.31 -4.38 -5.60
CA ILE A 191 13.88 -3.46 -6.59
C ILE A 191 14.88 -2.51 -5.92
N ALA A 192 14.53 -1.92 -4.77
CA ALA A 192 15.42 -1.06 -3.99
C ALA A 192 16.69 -1.82 -3.55
N GLY A 193 16.55 -3.08 -3.11
CA GLY A 193 17.68 -3.94 -2.76
C GLY A 193 18.60 -4.23 -3.94
N ILE A 194 18.04 -4.51 -5.13
CA ILE A 194 18.81 -4.71 -6.36
C ILE A 194 19.54 -3.43 -6.77
N ILE A 195 18.85 -2.27 -6.76
CA ILE A 195 19.46 -0.97 -7.07
C ILE A 195 20.61 -0.67 -6.12
N TYR A 196 20.42 -0.89 -4.82
CA TYR A 196 21.46 -0.68 -3.82
C TYR A 196 22.65 -1.62 -4.02
N ARG A 197 22.38 -2.91 -4.26
CA ARG A 197 23.42 -3.94 -4.51
C ARG A 197 24.28 -3.62 -5.72
N TYR A 198 23.69 -3.04 -6.76
CA TYR A 198 24.36 -2.74 -8.04
C TYR A 198 24.63 -1.24 -8.24
N ARG A 199 24.50 -0.40 -7.21
CA ARG A 199 24.59 1.07 -7.33
C ARG A 199 25.85 1.58 -8.04
N TRP A 200 27.01 0.98 -7.76
CA TRP A 200 28.28 1.37 -8.38
C TRP A 200 28.35 0.98 -9.85
N LYS A 201 27.81 -0.19 -10.20
CA LYS A 201 27.70 -0.65 -11.60
C LYS A 201 26.76 0.26 -12.38
N LEU A 202 25.61 0.62 -11.81
CA LEU A 202 24.62 1.49 -12.44
C LEU A 202 25.18 2.91 -12.64
N ARG A 203 25.85 3.48 -11.62
CA ARG A 203 26.50 4.79 -11.73
C ARG A 203 27.57 4.81 -12.82
N TYR A 204 28.46 3.82 -12.83
CA TYR A 204 29.49 3.71 -13.86
C TYR A 204 28.88 3.60 -15.27
N ALA A 205 27.88 2.72 -15.45
CA ALA A 205 27.17 2.60 -16.73
C ALA A 205 26.51 3.90 -17.18
N TYR A 206 25.87 4.63 -16.25
CA TYR A 206 25.27 5.94 -16.52
C TYR A 206 26.30 6.96 -17.03
N TYR A 207 27.44 7.12 -16.34
CA TYR A 207 28.46 8.10 -16.74
C TYR A 207 29.15 7.72 -18.06
N ILE A 208 29.41 6.44 -18.31
CA ILE A 208 29.96 5.99 -19.60
C ILE A 208 28.98 6.27 -20.75
N VAL A 209 27.68 5.96 -20.59
CA VAL A 209 26.67 6.23 -21.63
C VAL A 209 26.53 7.72 -21.88
N LYS A 210 26.48 8.54 -20.82
CA LYS A 210 26.42 10.00 -20.92
C LYS A 210 27.64 10.58 -21.65
N GLY A 211 28.84 10.10 -21.31
CA GLY A 211 30.10 10.53 -21.94
C GLY A 211 30.22 10.12 -23.40
N LYS A 212 29.74 8.93 -23.77
CA LYS A 212 29.64 8.50 -25.18
C LYS A 212 28.66 9.38 -25.97
N HIS A 213 27.50 9.70 -25.38
CA HIS A 213 26.51 10.56 -26.02
C HIS A 213 27.02 11.99 -26.27
N HIS A 214 27.83 12.53 -25.36
CA HIS A 214 28.45 13.86 -25.53
C HIS A 214 29.75 13.84 -26.35
N GLY A 215 30.19 12.68 -26.86
CA GLY A 215 31.42 12.54 -27.64
C GLY A 215 32.72 12.69 -26.82
N GLN A 216 32.63 12.68 -25.49
CA GLN A 216 33.79 12.81 -24.58
C GLN A 216 34.56 11.49 -24.41
N ILE A 217 33.89 10.35 -24.58
CA ILE A 217 34.44 9.00 -24.39
C ILE A 217 34.42 8.27 -25.74
N LYS A 218 35.61 7.94 -26.26
CA LYS A 218 35.78 7.17 -27.49
C LYS A 218 36.05 5.70 -27.16
N PRO A 219 35.54 4.73 -27.95
CA PRO A 219 35.88 3.32 -27.73
C PRO A 219 37.37 3.09 -27.98
N LEU A 220 38.06 2.50 -27.01
CA LEU A 220 39.47 2.11 -27.15
C LEU A 220 39.61 1.05 -28.24
N ARG A 221 40.44 1.31 -29.26
CA ARG A 221 40.67 0.38 -30.39
C ARG A 221 42.07 -0.21 -30.38
N THR A 222 43.05 0.54 -29.90
CA THR A 222 44.46 0.12 -29.79
C THR A 222 45.08 0.60 -28.48
N ASP A 223 46.17 -0.04 -28.06
CA ASP A 223 46.89 0.29 -26.83
C ASP A 223 47.53 1.70 -26.86
N ASP A 224 47.66 2.33 -28.03
CA ASP A 224 48.23 3.67 -28.19
C ASP A 224 47.18 4.81 -28.11
N ASP A 225 45.90 4.51 -27.86
CA ASP A 225 44.81 5.52 -27.85
C ASP A 225 44.73 6.35 -26.55
N PHE A 226 45.58 6.10 -25.56
CA PHE A 226 45.49 6.79 -24.27
C PHE A 226 46.13 8.19 -24.32
N GLN A 227 45.36 9.19 -23.86
CA GLN A 227 45.83 10.56 -23.73
C GLN A 227 46.85 10.70 -22.59
N TYR A 228 46.70 9.90 -21.54
CA TYR A 228 47.55 9.91 -20.35
C TYR A 228 48.04 8.51 -20.03
N ASP A 229 49.23 8.43 -19.45
CA ASP A 229 49.82 7.17 -19.01
C ASP A 229 49.29 6.79 -17.62
N ALA A 230 49.02 7.80 -16.77
CA ALA A 230 48.44 7.59 -15.44
C ALA A 230 47.45 8.70 -15.05
N PHE A 231 46.29 8.31 -14.51
CA PHE A 231 45.44 9.19 -13.72
C PHE A 231 45.86 9.12 -12.26
N VAL A 232 46.16 10.26 -11.62
CA VAL A 232 46.64 10.30 -10.23
C VAL A 232 45.52 10.78 -9.32
N SER A 233 45.05 9.87 -8.45
CA SER A 233 44.01 10.09 -7.44
C SER A 233 44.65 10.23 -6.07
N TYR A 234 44.43 11.35 -5.39
CA TYR A 234 45.03 11.69 -4.10
C TYR A 234 44.11 12.61 -3.30
N ALA A 235 44.32 12.69 -1.98
CA ALA A 235 43.57 13.61 -1.11
C ALA A 235 44.11 15.04 -1.20
N ASP A 236 43.25 16.04 -1.05
CA ASP A 236 43.65 17.45 -1.15
C ASP A 236 44.75 17.84 -0.16
N GLU A 237 44.77 17.18 1.01
CA GLU A 237 45.77 17.37 2.06
C GLU A 237 47.17 16.90 1.64
N ASP A 238 47.25 15.91 0.74
CA ASP A 238 48.51 15.32 0.27
C ASP A 238 49.08 16.04 -0.98
N GLU A 239 48.42 17.12 -1.42
CA GLU A 239 48.77 17.88 -2.63
C GLU A 239 50.23 18.33 -2.65
N THR A 240 50.79 18.72 -1.50
CA THR A 240 52.17 19.21 -1.42
C THR A 240 53.18 18.13 -1.81
N PHE A 241 52.98 16.90 -1.35
CA PHE A 241 53.82 15.75 -1.72
C PHE A 241 53.62 15.40 -3.19
N VAL A 242 52.35 15.35 -3.64
CA VAL A 242 52.00 14.94 -5.00
C VAL A 242 52.58 15.90 -6.04
N HIS A 243 52.43 17.21 -5.87
CA HIS A 243 52.94 18.17 -6.87
C HIS A 243 54.44 18.39 -6.79
N ARG A 244 55.01 18.52 -5.59
CA ARG A 244 56.43 18.90 -5.45
C ARG A 244 57.39 17.73 -5.65
N LYS A 245 56.97 16.50 -5.33
CA LYS A 245 57.82 15.31 -5.40
C LYS A 245 57.30 14.32 -6.44
N PHE A 246 56.05 13.87 -6.31
CA PHE A 246 55.52 12.76 -7.11
C PHE A 246 55.39 13.07 -8.61
N LEU A 247 54.61 14.10 -8.95
CA LEU A 247 54.39 14.54 -10.33
C LEU A 247 55.67 15.07 -10.96
N LYS A 248 56.44 15.86 -10.20
CA LYS A 248 57.74 16.37 -10.66
C LYS A 248 58.65 15.24 -11.15
N TYR A 249 58.78 14.16 -10.38
CA TYR A 249 59.60 13.02 -10.77
C TYR A 249 59.04 12.27 -11.99
N LEU A 250 57.73 12.04 -12.03
CA LEU A 250 57.10 11.30 -13.12
C LEU A 250 57.12 12.07 -14.45
N GLU A 251 56.79 13.36 -14.41
CA GLU A 251 56.67 14.21 -15.59
C GLU A 251 58.05 14.73 -16.06
N ASP A 252 58.87 15.30 -15.17
CA ASP A 252 60.14 15.93 -15.55
C ASP A 252 61.24 14.88 -15.79
N ASP A 253 61.46 13.97 -14.83
CA ASP A 253 62.61 13.06 -14.88
C ASP A 253 62.35 11.83 -15.76
N ARG A 254 61.08 11.42 -15.87
CA ARG A 254 60.70 10.14 -16.51
C ARG A 254 59.74 10.28 -17.70
N ASN A 255 59.26 11.47 -18.02
CA ASN A 255 58.40 11.78 -19.17
C ASN A 255 57.09 10.94 -19.24
N ILE A 256 56.47 10.69 -18.09
CA ILE A 256 55.17 10.02 -17.96
C ILE A 256 54.07 11.09 -17.96
N ARG A 257 53.05 10.95 -18.82
CA ARG A 257 51.94 11.91 -18.91
C ARG A 257 50.90 11.62 -17.84
N CYS A 258 50.79 12.48 -16.83
CA CYS A 258 49.82 12.32 -15.75
C CYS A 258 48.58 13.19 -15.95
N CYS A 259 47.40 12.64 -15.65
CA CYS A 259 46.16 13.39 -15.51
C CYS A 259 45.90 13.67 -14.03
N VAL A 260 45.66 14.94 -13.69
CA VAL A 260 45.51 15.43 -12.32
C VAL A 260 44.23 16.25 -12.19
N HIS A 261 43.40 15.95 -11.19
CA HIS A 261 42.06 16.52 -11.06
C HIS A 261 42.03 18.06 -10.96
N LYS A 262 42.98 18.70 -10.26
CA LYS A 262 43.03 20.18 -10.15
C LYS A 262 43.54 20.89 -11.41
N ARG A 263 44.24 20.17 -12.29
CA ARG A 263 44.93 20.75 -13.46
C ARG A 263 44.18 20.49 -14.75
N ASP A 264 43.72 19.24 -14.94
CA ASP A 264 43.31 18.72 -16.24
C ASP A 264 41.78 18.58 -16.38
N PHE A 265 41.02 18.78 -15.30
CA PHE A 265 39.56 18.70 -15.37
C PHE A 265 38.96 19.91 -16.11
N LEU A 266 38.09 19.61 -17.07
CA LEU A 266 37.43 20.64 -17.87
C LEU A 266 36.35 21.34 -17.05
N ALA A 267 36.45 22.67 -16.97
CA ALA A 267 35.42 23.50 -16.36
C ALA A 267 34.10 23.41 -17.14
N GLY A 268 32.98 23.36 -16.43
CA GLY A 268 31.63 23.24 -17.01
C GLY A 268 31.11 21.80 -17.15
N ASN A 269 31.97 20.79 -16.98
CA ASN A 269 31.54 19.41 -16.81
C ASN A 269 31.24 19.07 -15.34
N ASP A 270 30.36 18.09 -15.14
CA ASP A 270 30.13 17.48 -13.83
C ASP A 270 31.38 16.70 -13.36
N ILE A 271 31.70 16.80 -12.06
CA ILE A 271 32.93 16.24 -11.46
C ILE A 271 33.00 14.73 -11.71
N ALA A 272 31.90 14.01 -11.52
CA ALA A 272 31.87 12.56 -11.75
C ALA A 272 32.10 12.20 -13.24
N THR A 273 31.67 13.06 -14.16
CA THR A 273 31.90 12.91 -15.59
C THR A 273 33.38 13.13 -15.93
N ASN A 274 34.01 14.15 -15.34
CA ASN A 274 35.45 14.41 -15.49
C ASN A 274 36.30 13.27 -14.94
N ILE A 275 35.96 12.75 -13.75
CA ILE A 275 36.62 11.59 -13.14
C ILE A 275 36.55 10.37 -14.06
N THR A 276 35.34 10.03 -14.53
CA THR A 276 35.14 8.84 -15.37
C THR A 276 35.91 8.98 -16.69
N SER A 277 35.94 10.19 -17.27
CA SER A 277 36.69 10.45 -18.51
C SER A 277 38.20 10.40 -18.30
N ALA A 278 38.71 10.95 -17.19
CA ALA A 278 40.12 10.91 -16.84
C ALA A 278 40.62 9.47 -16.65
N ILE A 279 39.85 8.63 -15.94
CA ILE A 279 40.14 7.20 -15.77
C ILE A 279 40.12 6.48 -17.12
N HIS A 280 39.11 6.72 -17.96
CA HIS A 280 38.99 6.05 -19.24
C HIS A 280 40.12 6.39 -20.22
N ASN A 281 40.54 7.66 -20.23
CA ASN A 281 41.58 8.17 -21.13
C ASN A 281 43.01 7.96 -20.59
N SER A 282 43.15 7.33 -19.42
CA SER A 282 44.44 7.00 -18.79
C SER A 282 44.72 5.50 -18.83
N ARG A 283 45.99 5.11 -19.09
CA ARG A 283 46.39 3.69 -19.13
C ARG A 283 46.27 3.02 -17.77
N LYS A 284 46.75 3.67 -16.72
CA LYS A 284 46.65 3.23 -15.32
C LYS A 284 45.98 4.30 -14.45
N THR A 285 45.44 3.89 -13.32
CA THR A 285 45.00 4.78 -12.23
C THR A 285 45.87 4.54 -11.01
N VAL A 286 46.65 5.56 -10.64
CA VAL A 286 47.51 5.56 -9.47
C VAL A 286 46.76 6.19 -8.31
N VAL A 287 46.63 5.45 -7.21
CA VAL A 287 45.92 5.89 -6.01
C VAL A 287 46.94 6.10 -4.90
N ILE A 288 47.13 7.36 -4.49
CA ILE A 288 47.96 7.72 -3.34
C ILE A 288 47.13 7.50 -2.08
N LEU A 289 47.42 6.43 -1.35
CA LEU A 289 46.65 6.01 -0.19
C LEU A 289 47.23 6.61 1.10
N SER A 290 46.39 7.38 1.77
CA SER A 290 46.61 7.99 3.09
C SER A 290 45.31 7.92 3.92
N GLN A 291 45.37 8.26 5.19
CA GLN A 291 44.21 8.44 6.06
C GLN A 291 43.26 9.51 5.51
N HIS A 292 43.80 10.60 4.96
CA HIS A 292 43.02 11.66 4.31
C HIS A 292 42.27 11.13 3.07
N PHE A 293 42.92 10.26 2.28
CA PHE A 293 42.28 9.60 1.14
C PHE A 293 41.08 8.77 1.55
N LEU A 294 41.20 7.99 2.63
CA LEU A 294 40.12 7.13 3.14
C LEU A 294 38.94 7.91 3.72
N GLN A 295 39.17 9.16 4.15
CA GLN A 295 38.14 10.04 4.68
C GLN A 295 37.42 10.85 3.59
N SER A 296 38.00 10.95 2.38
CA SER A 296 37.44 11.72 1.27
C SER A 296 36.45 10.90 0.42
N ASP A 297 35.20 11.35 0.39
CA ASP A 297 34.14 10.75 -0.43
C ASP A 297 34.47 10.78 -1.94
N TRP A 298 35.13 11.84 -2.41
CA TRP A 298 35.52 11.97 -3.81
C TRP A 298 36.65 11.01 -4.18
N CYS A 299 37.65 10.86 -3.32
CA CYS A 299 38.73 9.89 -3.48
C CYS A 299 38.20 8.45 -3.53
N LEU A 300 37.30 8.10 -2.61
CA LEU A 300 36.62 6.80 -2.64
C LEU A 300 35.73 6.63 -3.89
N PHE A 301 35.10 7.71 -4.37
CA PHE A 301 34.35 7.67 -5.62
C PHE A 301 35.24 7.38 -6.82
N GLU A 302 36.36 8.09 -6.97
CA GLU A 302 37.38 7.88 -8.02
C GLU A 302 37.88 6.43 -8.01
N PHE A 303 38.27 5.92 -6.84
CA PHE A 303 38.70 4.54 -6.66
C PHE A 303 37.62 3.53 -7.11
N ASN A 304 36.36 3.72 -6.69
CA ASN A 304 35.28 2.82 -7.08
C ASN A 304 35.00 2.89 -8.59
N MET A 305 35.12 4.06 -9.23
CA MET A 305 35.00 4.18 -10.69
C MET A 305 36.13 3.45 -11.42
N ALA A 306 37.37 3.61 -10.97
CA ALA A 306 38.52 2.90 -11.54
C ALA A 306 38.37 1.37 -11.43
N LYS A 307 37.83 0.88 -10.30
CA LYS A 307 37.51 -0.54 -10.11
C LYS A 307 36.46 -1.02 -11.11
N MET A 308 35.43 -0.22 -11.39
CA MET A 308 34.43 -0.58 -12.41
C MET A 308 35.04 -0.57 -13.82
N GLU A 309 35.90 0.39 -14.16
CA GLU A 309 36.59 0.43 -15.47
C GLU A 309 37.44 -0.84 -15.69
N SER A 310 38.23 -1.25 -14.70
CA SER A 310 39.01 -2.49 -14.71
C SER A 310 38.13 -3.72 -15.05
N ILE A 311 36.97 -3.84 -14.39
CA ILE A 311 36.09 -5.00 -14.52
C ILE A 311 35.34 -5.01 -15.86
N TYR A 312 34.87 -3.86 -16.35
CA TYR A 312 33.89 -3.79 -17.45
C TYR A 312 34.46 -3.34 -18.79
N SER A 313 35.48 -2.48 -18.79
CA SER A 313 36.05 -1.91 -20.01
C SER A 313 37.37 -2.59 -20.39
N ARG A 314 38.15 -3.01 -19.38
CA ARG A 314 39.52 -3.53 -19.54
C ARG A 314 39.64 -5.05 -19.41
N SER A 315 38.57 -5.81 -19.67
CA SER A 315 38.59 -7.28 -19.63
C SER A 315 39.15 -7.91 -18.33
N LYS A 316 38.99 -7.22 -17.18
CA LYS A 316 39.55 -7.59 -15.86
C LYS A 316 41.07 -7.43 -15.71
N GLU A 317 41.71 -6.68 -16.59
CA GLU A 317 43.09 -6.26 -16.36
C GLU A 317 43.16 -5.34 -15.16
N ASN A 318 44.21 -5.52 -14.35
CA ASN A 318 44.43 -4.61 -13.24
C ASN A 318 45.06 -3.30 -13.75
N ILE A 319 44.25 -2.25 -13.75
CA ILE A 319 44.67 -0.89 -14.09
C ILE A 319 44.91 -0.03 -12.85
N ILE A 320 44.65 -0.53 -11.64
CA ILE A 320 44.79 0.23 -10.40
C ILE A 320 46.12 -0.11 -9.74
N LEU A 321 46.91 0.92 -9.47
CA LEU A 321 48.13 0.84 -8.69
C LEU A 321 47.96 1.60 -7.37
N LEU A 322 48.06 0.89 -6.24
CA LEU A 322 48.02 1.51 -4.92
C LEU A 322 49.43 1.96 -4.51
N VAL A 323 49.58 3.21 -4.10
CA VAL A 323 50.81 3.75 -3.53
C VAL A 323 50.52 4.14 -2.08
N PHE A 324 51.06 3.41 -1.12
CA PHE A 324 50.90 3.72 0.30
C PHE A 324 51.86 4.86 0.67
N LEU A 325 51.31 6.05 0.92
CA LEU A 325 52.09 7.21 1.37
C LEU A 325 52.53 7.05 2.83
N GLU A 326 51.71 6.37 3.62
CA GLU A 326 51.94 6.10 5.03
C GLU A 326 51.49 4.69 5.41
N GLN A 327 51.91 4.22 6.59
CA GLN A 327 51.50 2.92 7.10
C GLN A 327 50.08 3.01 7.71
N ILE A 328 49.14 2.28 7.11
CA ILE A 328 47.75 2.21 7.55
C ILE A 328 47.45 0.80 8.06
N ALA A 329 46.85 0.69 9.24
CA ALA A 329 46.50 -0.61 9.79
C ALA A 329 45.39 -1.27 8.96
N SER A 330 45.50 -2.59 8.74
CA SER A 330 44.56 -3.32 7.88
C SER A 330 43.10 -3.28 8.33
N LYS A 331 42.85 -3.01 9.63
CA LYS A 331 41.51 -2.83 10.21
C LYS A 331 40.81 -1.55 9.73
N ASP A 332 41.59 -0.54 9.34
CA ASP A 332 41.08 0.77 8.94
C ASP A 332 40.87 0.82 7.41
N LEU A 333 41.25 -0.24 6.69
CA LEU A 333 41.12 -0.34 5.24
C LEU A 333 39.77 -0.94 4.83
N PRO A 334 39.05 -0.30 3.89
CA PRO A 334 37.86 -0.89 3.27
C PRO A 334 38.17 -2.25 2.59
N LEU A 335 37.21 -3.18 2.65
CA LEU A 335 37.31 -4.51 2.03
C LEU A 335 37.72 -4.47 0.55
N ASN A 336 37.22 -3.48 -0.20
CA ASN A 336 37.52 -3.34 -1.63
C ASN A 336 39.01 -3.04 -1.91
N ILE A 337 39.71 -2.39 -0.98
CA ILE A 337 41.14 -2.08 -1.07
C ILE A 337 41.95 -3.29 -0.61
N LEU A 338 41.50 -3.99 0.43
CA LEU A 338 42.13 -5.23 0.90
C LEU A 338 42.22 -6.30 -0.21
N GLU A 339 41.20 -6.42 -1.07
CA GLU A 339 41.23 -7.31 -2.25
C GLU A 339 42.39 -7.00 -3.22
N LEU A 340 42.72 -5.72 -3.44
CA LEU A 340 43.82 -5.28 -4.32
C LEU A 340 45.20 -5.46 -3.68
N ILE A 341 45.27 -5.39 -2.35
CA ILE A 341 46.50 -5.72 -1.61
C ILE A 341 46.79 -7.20 -1.73
N GLN A 342 45.76 -8.05 -1.64
CA GLN A 342 45.90 -9.50 -1.83
C GLN A 342 46.37 -9.86 -3.25
N SER A 343 46.00 -9.07 -4.26
CA SER A 343 46.55 -9.21 -5.61
C SER A 343 47.95 -8.59 -5.79
N LYS A 344 48.63 -8.22 -4.70
CA LYS A 344 49.99 -7.63 -4.66
C LYS A 344 50.17 -6.41 -5.56
N SER A 345 49.11 -5.66 -5.78
CA SER A 345 49.11 -4.53 -6.71
C SER A 345 49.31 -3.20 -5.96
N TYR A 346 50.37 -3.15 -5.16
CA TYR A 346 50.71 -1.97 -4.37
C TYR A 346 52.22 -1.74 -4.24
N ILE A 347 52.58 -0.50 -3.96
CA ILE A 347 53.95 -0.04 -3.68
C ILE A 347 53.89 0.81 -2.41
N GLU A 348 54.85 0.63 -1.51
CA GLU A 348 54.97 1.43 -0.29
C GLU A 348 55.99 2.54 -0.50
N TYR A 349 55.64 3.75 -0.09
CA TYR A 349 56.54 4.88 -0.12
C TYR A 349 57.61 4.73 0.99
N PRO A 350 58.90 4.84 0.67
CA PRO A 350 59.99 4.58 1.61
C PRO A 350 60.14 5.72 2.63
N ASN A 351 60.60 5.36 3.84
CA ASN A 351 60.92 6.32 4.90
C ASN A 351 62.42 6.70 4.95
N ASP A 352 63.23 6.16 4.03
CA ASP A 352 64.69 6.29 3.99
C ASP A 352 65.21 6.72 2.61
N GLU A 353 66.35 7.41 2.60
CA GLU A 353 66.94 8.04 1.40
C GLU A 353 67.41 7.04 0.33
N TYR A 354 67.74 5.80 0.73
CA TYR A 354 68.10 4.71 -0.21
C TYR A 354 66.86 4.05 -0.83
N GLY A 355 65.76 3.98 -0.09
CA GLY A 355 64.49 3.46 -0.58
C GLY A 355 63.87 4.30 -1.70
N ASP A 356 64.13 5.61 -1.74
CA ASP A 356 63.57 6.53 -2.74
C ASP A 356 63.91 6.05 -4.17
N VAL A 357 65.15 5.67 -4.46
CA VAL A 357 65.56 5.25 -5.81
C VAL A 357 64.81 3.99 -6.27
N VAL A 358 64.72 2.98 -5.40
CA VAL A 358 64.06 1.70 -5.70
C VAL A 358 62.56 1.89 -5.90
N PHE A 359 61.93 2.74 -5.09
CA PHE A 359 60.52 3.09 -5.21
C PHE A 359 60.22 3.65 -6.60
N TRP A 360 61.01 4.63 -7.04
CA TRP A 360 60.79 5.31 -8.31
C TRP A 360 61.02 4.41 -9.53
N ASP A 361 62.06 3.57 -9.51
CA ASP A 361 62.32 2.62 -10.60
C ASP A 361 61.18 1.60 -10.72
N LYS A 362 60.71 1.05 -9.60
CA LYS A 362 59.58 0.10 -9.57
C LYS A 362 58.27 0.76 -10.02
N LEU A 363 58.02 1.99 -9.61
CA LEU A 363 56.84 2.76 -10.02
C LEU A 363 56.85 2.97 -11.55
N LYS A 364 57.99 3.36 -12.12
CA LYS A 364 58.13 3.53 -13.57
C LYS A 364 57.88 2.21 -14.31
N GLU A 365 58.53 1.13 -13.89
CA GLU A 365 58.35 -0.19 -14.52
C GLU A 365 56.88 -0.59 -14.52
N THR A 366 56.17 -0.36 -13.41
CA THR A 366 54.75 -0.70 -13.29
C THR A 366 53.83 0.15 -14.17
N LEU A 367 54.23 1.39 -14.46
CA LEU A 367 53.46 2.32 -15.31
C LEU A 367 53.81 2.24 -16.80
N SER A 368 54.98 1.70 -17.15
CA SER A 368 55.48 1.61 -18.53
C SER A 368 55.10 0.30 -19.23
N VAL A 369 54.42 -0.61 -18.51
CA VAL A 369 53.87 -1.89 -18.99
C VAL A 369 52.36 -1.77 -19.11
#